data_AF-A0A4Z0M859-F1
#
_entry.id   AF-A0A4Z0M859-F1
#
_cell.length_a   1.000
_cell.length_b   1.000
_cell.length_c   1.000
_cell.angle_alpha   90.00
_cell.angle_beta   90.00
_cell.angle_gamma   90.00
#
_symmetry.space_group_name_H-M   'P 1'
#
loop_
_entity.id
_entity.type
_entity.pdbx_description
1 polymer ?
#
loop_
_entity_poly.entity_id
_entity_poly.type
_entity_poly.pdbx_seq_one_letter_code
_entity_poly.pdbx_strand_id
1 'polypeptide(L)'
;MIGTTSISVTGMKRHWFWPAAFAVAAINAFTIVIDGWQAPQLKEFGVIFDFAVLIPLLYFFCYRKLGKQTLVRTIAFACLGFWVAGKIVPDTHHLLIDQLAWVRYLGLAVLVLIEIRIATEIWRLAFCSRSEDASEAIKLKAEQEGMPPWVAKLMAAEAKFWKKLLQAVRSIFDCSR
;
A
#
# COMPACT_ATOMS: atom_id res chain seq x y z
N MET A 1 14.59 -0.37 -42.70
CA MET A 1 14.22 0.86 -41.96
C MET A 1 13.81 0.45 -40.56
N ILE A 2 14.58 0.87 -39.57
CA ILE A 2 14.45 0.48 -38.16
C ILE A 2 13.25 1.22 -37.58
N GLY A 3 12.19 0.48 -37.24
CA GLY A 3 11.04 1.00 -36.52
C GLY A 3 11.45 1.36 -35.11
N THR A 4 11.69 2.65 -34.85
CA THR A 4 11.92 3.18 -33.52
C THR A 4 10.64 3.03 -32.71
N THR A 5 10.63 2.05 -31.83
CA THR A 5 9.69 1.93 -30.72
C THR A 5 9.79 3.20 -29.88
N SER A 6 8.87 4.13 -30.09
CA SER A 6 8.65 5.27 -29.20
C SER A 6 8.06 4.73 -27.89
N ILE A 7 8.96 4.23 -27.03
CA ILE A 7 8.64 3.91 -25.64
C ILE A 7 8.01 5.16 -25.04
N SER A 8 6.75 5.05 -24.64
CA SER A 8 5.91 6.11 -24.09
C SER A 8 6.55 6.85 -22.91
N VAL A 9 7.40 7.84 -23.20
CA VAL A 9 8.04 8.70 -22.20
C VAL A 9 6.99 9.40 -21.31
N THR A 10 5.77 9.58 -21.81
CA THR A 10 4.64 10.18 -21.08
C THR A 10 4.07 9.27 -19.97
N GLY A 11 4.11 7.95 -20.13
CA GLY A 11 3.66 6.99 -19.12
C GLY A 11 4.69 6.79 -18.00
N MET A 12 5.98 6.80 -18.37
CA MET A 12 7.10 6.64 -17.44
C MET A 12 7.28 7.84 -16.49
N LYS A 13 6.95 9.06 -16.94
CA LYS A 13 6.89 10.25 -16.08
C LYS A 13 5.76 10.22 -15.05
N ARG A 14 4.68 9.47 -15.31
CA ARG A 14 3.50 9.37 -14.43
C ARG A 14 3.65 8.33 -13.31
N HIS A 15 4.59 7.39 -13.44
CA HIS A 15 4.89 6.35 -12.45
C HIS A 15 6.38 6.27 -12.09
N TRP A 16 7.12 7.38 -12.21
CA TRP A 16 8.57 7.44 -11.91
C TRP A 16 8.91 7.05 -10.45
N PHE A 17 7.92 7.09 -9.56
CA PHE A 17 8.02 6.57 -8.20
C PHE A 17 8.47 5.11 -8.11
N TRP A 18 7.92 4.20 -8.92
CA TRP A 18 8.19 2.76 -8.83
C TRP A 18 9.67 2.41 -9.04
N PRO A 19 10.34 2.86 -10.12
CA PRO A 19 11.76 2.57 -10.29
C PRO A 19 12.63 3.28 -9.24
N ALA A 20 12.25 4.48 -8.78
CA ALA A 20 12.99 5.18 -7.72
C ALA A 20 12.90 4.45 -6.37
N ALA A 21 11.71 4.02 -5.96
CA ALA A 21 11.51 3.25 -4.74
C ALA A 21 12.24 1.90 -4.80
N PHE A 22 12.20 1.22 -5.96
CA PHE A 22 12.93 -0.02 -6.16
C PHE A 22 14.45 0.19 -6.10
N ALA A 23 14.97 1.26 -6.70
CA ALA A 23 16.39 1.59 -6.63
C ALA A 23 16.86 1.85 -5.19
N VAL A 24 16.10 2.64 -4.41
CA VAL A 24 16.41 2.92 -2.99
C VAL A 24 16.41 1.62 -2.17
N ALA A 25 15.39 0.77 -2.35
CA ALA A 25 15.32 -0.52 -1.65
C ALA A 25 16.47 -1.45 -2.06
N ALA A 26 16.81 -1.51 -3.35
CA ALA A 26 17.89 -2.34 -3.87
C ALA A 26 19.26 -1.87 -3.37
N ILE A 27 19.52 -0.56 -3.31
CA ILE A 27 20.76 0.01 -2.77
C ILE A 27 20.91 -0.34 -1.28
N ASN A 28 19.84 -0.20 -0.49
CA ASN A 28 19.87 -0.60 0.93
C ASN A 28 20.11 -2.11 1.11
N ALA A 29 19.44 -2.95 0.33
CA ALA A 29 19.67 -4.39 0.39
C ALA A 29 21.11 -4.75 -0.01
N PHE A 30 21.64 -4.12 -1.06
CA PHE A 30 22.98 -4.36 -1.57
C PHE A 30 24.07 -3.95 -0.57
N THR A 31 23.91 -2.79 0.09
CA THR A 31 24.85 -2.32 1.12
C THR A 31 24.85 -3.23 2.35
N ILE A 32 23.70 -3.77 2.75
CA ILE A 32 23.61 -4.74 3.85
C ILE A 32 24.30 -6.06 3.48
N VAL A 33 24.13 -6.54 2.25
CA VAL A 33 24.73 -7.81 1.78
C VAL A 33 26.24 -7.73 1.65
N ILE A 34 26.78 -6.63 1.10
CA ILE A 34 28.22 -6.50 0.85
C ILE A 34 29.00 -6.18 2.11
N ASP A 35 28.48 -5.23 2.89
CA ASP A 35 29.25 -4.54 3.91
C ASP A 35 28.80 -4.94 5.33
N GLY A 36 27.84 -5.87 5.42
CA GLY A 36 27.32 -6.45 6.65
C GLY A 36 26.83 -5.39 7.66
N TRP A 37 26.84 -5.75 8.95
CA TRP A 37 26.45 -4.86 10.05
C TRP A 37 27.64 -4.18 10.74
N GLN A 38 28.69 -3.79 9.98
CA GLN A 38 29.91 -3.22 10.57
C GLN A 38 29.69 -1.86 11.27
N ALA A 39 28.75 -1.05 10.79
CA ALA A 39 28.34 0.23 11.40
C ALA A 39 26.83 0.22 11.68
N PRO A 40 26.38 -0.52 12.71
CA PRO A 40 24.97 -0.87 12.86
C PRO A 40 24.05 0.34 13.07
N GLN A 41 24.50 1.35 13.80
CA GLN A 41 23.70 2.56 14.08
C GLN A 41 23.47 3.45 12.84
N LEU A 42 24.52 3.64 12.02
CA LEU A 42 24.43 4.43 10.78
C LEU A 42 23.56 3.72 9.74
N LYS A 43 23.67 2.38 9.65
CA LYS A 43 22.85 1.55 8.74
C LYS A 43 21.40 1.48 9.20
N GLU A 44 21.15 1.33 10.50
CA GLU A 44 19.79 1.40 11.08
C GLU A 44 19.12 2.74 10.74
N PHE A 45 19.82 3.87 10.98
CA PHE A 45 19.29 5.19 10.64
C PHE A 45 19.05 5.36 9.13
N GLY A 46 19.98 4.92 8.28
CA GLY A 46 19.84 5.00 6.82
C GLY A 46 18.64 4.22 6.31
N VAL A 47 18.45 2.98 6.77
CA VAL A 47 17.30 2.15 6.39
C VAL A 47 15.99 2.77 6.87
N ILE A 48 15.92 3.25 8.12
CA ILE A 48 14.71 3.92 8.64
C ILE A 48 14.43 5.19 7.83
N PHE A 49 15.44 6.02 7.57
CA PHE A 49 15.27 7.25 6.82
C PHE A 49 14.79 6.97 5.40
N ASP A 50 15.41 6.01 4.71
CA ASP A 50 15.06 5.70 3.33
C ASP A 50 13.64 5.13 3.21
N PHE A 51 13.28 4.20 4.09
CA PHE A 51 11.95 3.57 4.04
C PHE A 51 10.84 4.44 4.64
N ALA A 52 11.08 5.15 5.74
CA ALA A 52 10.06 5.91 6.46
C ALA A 52 9.99 7.39 6.03
N VAL A 53 11.02 7.93 5.37
CA VAL A 53 11.06 9.34 4.94
C VAL A 53 11.23 9.44 3.44
N LEU A 54 12.31 8.89 2.88
CA LEU A 54 12.66 9.11 1.46
C LEU A 54 11.60 8.56 0.50
N ILE A 55 11.19 7.30 0.66
CA ILE A 55 10.15 6.65 -0.17
C ILE A 55 8.80 7.39 -0.06
N PRO A 56 8.28 7.71 1.14
CA PRO A 56 7.06 8.51 1.28
C PRO A 56 7.18 9.90 0.64
N LEU A 57 8.32 10.57 0.79
CA LEU A 57 8.53 11.92 0.24
C LEU A 57 8.57 11.87 -1.30
N LEU A 58 9.20 10.85 -1.89
CA LEU A 58 9.15 10.53 -3.32
C LEU A 58 7.71 10.29 -3.80
N TYR A 59 6.93 9.51 -3.03
CA TYR A 59 5.51 9.26 -3.32
C TYR A 59 4.71 10.56 -3.30
N PHE A 60 4.90 11.38 -2.26
CA PHE A 60 4.24 12.68 -2.12
C PHE A 60 4.58 13.60 -3.29
N PHE A 61 5.84 13.72 -3.67
CA PHE A 61 6.25 14.59 -4.77
C PHE A 61 5.69 14.14 -6.12
N CYS A 62 5.62 12.83 -6.36
CA CYS A 62 5.05 12.25 -7.57
C CYS A 62 3.53 12.48 -7.66
N TYR A 63 2.82 12.30 -6.55
CA TYR A 63 1.36 12.31 -6.49
C TYR A 63 0.75 13.53 -5.79
N ARG A 64 1.51 14.62 -5.59
CA ARG A 64 1.03 15.85 -4.90
C ARG A 64 -0.21 16.47 -5.52
N LYS A 65 -0.46 16.19 -6.80
CA LYS A 65 -1.61 16.69 -7.56
C LYS A 65 -2.95 16.03 -7.17
N LEU A 66 -2.93 14.92 -6.44
CA LEU A 66 -4.16 14.22 -5.98
C LEU A 66 -4.70 14.75 -4.62
N GLY A 67 -4.11 15.82 -4.06
CA GLY A 67 -4.68 16.53 -2.90
C GLY A 67 -4.54 15.79 -1.57
N LYS A 68 -5.53 15.94 -0.68
CA LYS A 68 -5.47 15.46 0.73
C LYS A 68 -5.33 13.94 0.85
N GLN A 69 -5.82 13.17 -0.12
CA GLN A 69 -5.68 11.71 -0.14
C GLN A 69 -4.22 11.25 -0.27
N THR A 70 -3.40 11.99 -1.01
CA THR A 70 -1.96 11.71 -1.13
C THR A 70 -1.25 11.83 0.21
N LEU A 71 -1.64 12.81 1.03
CA LEU A 71 -1.01 13.02 2.33
C LEU A 71 -1.28 11.84 3.28
N VAL A 72 -2.53 11.39 3.36
CA VAL A 72 -2.91 10.21 4.16
C VAL A 72 -2.16 8.97 3.68
N ARG A 73 -2.07 8.76 2.36
CA ARG A 73 -1.31 7.64 1.78
C ARG A 73 0.19 7.74 2.02
N THR A 74 0.75 8.95 1.96
CA THR A 74 2.17 9.21 2.26
C THR A 74 2.47 8.84 3.71
N ILE A 75 1.62 9.26 4.65
CA ILE A 75 1.75 8.92 6.07
C ILE A 75 1.61 7.42 6.28
N ALA A 76 0.67 6.76 5.60
CA ALA A 76 0.53 5.31 5.64
C ALA A 76 1.78 4.59 5.09
N PHE A 77 2.35 5.07 3.98
CA PHE A 77 3.61 4.55 3.44
C PHE A 77 4.79 4.77 4.39
N ALA A 78 4.86 5.91 5.09
CA ALA A 78 5.87 6.16 6.11
C ALA A 78 5.75 5.19 7.29
N CYS A 79 4.53 4.93 7.75
CA CYS A 79 4.27 3.96 8.82
C CYS A 79 4.64 2.53 8.39
N LEU A 80 4.28 2.13 7.16
CA LEU A 80 4.68 0.85 6.59
C LEU A 80 6.21 0.73 6.44
N GLY A 81 6.87 1.78 5.93
CA GLY A 81 8.31 1.82 5.78
C GLY A 81 9.04 1.68 7.11
N PHE A 82 8.55 2.36 8.15
CA PHE A 82 9.07 2.21 9.52
C PHE A 82 8.92 0.78 10.05
N TRP A 83 7.78 0.14 9.81
CA TRP A 83 7.54 -1.25 10.21
C TRP A 83 8.46 -2.23 9.46
N VAL A 84 8.65 -2.05 8.15
CA VAL A 84 9.55 -2.87 7.32
C VAL A 84 11.00 -2.69 7.76
N ALA A 85 11.44 -1.46 8.04
CA ALA A 85 12.78 -1.19 8.56
C ALA A 85 13.05 -1.98 9.85
N GLY A 86 12.07 -2.02 10.76
CA GLY A 86 12.13 -2.82 12.00
C GLY A 86 12.10 -4.34 11.82
N LYS A 87 11.91 -4.85 10.60
CA LYS A 87 12.04 -6.28 10.28
C LYS A 87 13.33 -6.62 9.52
N ILE A 88 13.95 -5.63 8.89
CA ILE A 88 15.23 -5.77 8.17
C ILE A 88 16.42 -5.66 9.14
N VAL A 89 16.31 -4.79 10.15
CA VAL A 89 17.32 -4.67 11.20
C VAL A 89 17.22 -5.88 12.13
N PRO A 90 18.35 -6.55 12.47
CA PRO A 90 18.37 -7.67 13.40
C PRO A 90 18.29 -7.19 14.86
N ASP A 91 17.53 -7.91 15.69
CA ASP A 91 17.15 -7.56 17.07
C ASP A 91 18.33 -7.13 17.96
N THR A 92 19.54 -7.62 17.70
CA THR A 92 20.78 -7.28 18.43
C THR A 92 21.23 -5.82 18.27
N HIS A 93 20.67 -5.07 17.32
CA HIS A 93 21.10 -3.70 17.00
C HIS A 93 19.97 -2.66 17.06
N HIS A 94 18.84 -2.95 17.73
CA HIS A 94 17.67 -2.05 17.81
C HIS A 94 17.85 -0.95 18.85
N LEU A 95 18.77 -0.01 18.64
CA LEU A 95 18.94 1.11 19.56
C LEU A 95 17.94 2.24 19.27
N LEU A 96 17.69 2.54 18.00
CA LEU A 96 16.74 3.58 17.59
C LEU A 96 15.33 3.02 17.44
N ILE A 97 15.20 1.80 16.93
CA ILE A 97 13.89 1.15 16.73
C ILE A 97 13.16 0.93 18.06
N ASP A 98 13.86 0.57 19.13
CA ASP A 98 13.23 0.35 20.44
C ASP A 98 12.71 1.67 21.05
N GLN A 99 13.43 2.77 20.90
CA GLN A 99 12.96 4.08 21.35
C GLN A 99 11.73 4.57 20.57
N LEU A 100 11.64 4.21 19.29
CA LEU A 100 10.55 4.57 18.39
C LEU A 100 9.50 3.45 18.28
N ALA A 101 9.53 2.44 19.15
CA ALA A 101 8.59 1.32 19.13
C ALA A 101 7.13 1.80 19.24
N TRP A 102 6.87 2.87 20.01
CA TRP A 102 5.55 3.49 20.13
C TRP A 102 5.04 4.05 18.80
N VAL A 103 5.92 4.60 17.94
CA VAL A 103 5.57 5.08 16.60
C VAL A 103 5.11 3.93 15.73
N ARG A 104 5.70 2.73 15.87
CA ARG A 104 5.28 1.52 15.15
C ARG A 104 3.84 1.15 15.49
N TYR A 105 3.50 1.13 16.79
CA TYR A 105 2.15 0.80 17.24
C TYR A 105 1.13 1.86 16.83
N LEU A 106 1.51 3.15 16.92
CA LEU A 106 0.66 4.25 16.47
C LEU A 106 0.40 4.19 14.96
N GLY A 107 1.44 3.92 14.17
CA GLY A 107 1.34 3.76 12.72
C GLY A 107 0.47 2.57 12.32
N LEU A 108 0.63 1.42 13.00
CA LEU A 108 -0.23 0.25 12.81
C LEU A 108 -1.69 0.54 13.17
N ALA A 109 -1.95 1.23 14.29
CA ALA A 109 -3.30 1.60 14.68
C ALA A 109 -3.98 2.48 13.62
N VAL A 110 -3.26 3.47 13.08
CA VAL A 110 -3.77 4.32 11.98
C VAL A 110 -4.03 3.51 10.72
N LEU A 111 -3.13 2.60 10.35
CA LEU A 111 -3.29 1.74 9.18
C LEU A 111 -4.52 0.84 9.30
N VAL A 112 -4.71 0.22 10.46
CA VAL A 112 -5.89 -0.60 10.80
C VAL A 112 -7.17 0.23 10.72
N LEU A 113 -7.16 1.48 11.21
CA LEU A 113 -8.33 2.36 11.10
C LEU A 113 -8.67 2.70 9.64
N ILE A 114 -7.67 2.93 8.80
CA ILE A 114 -7.86 3.15 7.36
C ILE A 114 -8.46 1.89 6.71
N GLU A 115 -7.90 0.72 7.03
CA GLU A 115 -8.36 -0.55 6.49
C GLU A 115 -9.79 -0.87 6.93
N ILE A 116 -10.13 -0.67 8.21
CA ILE A 116 -11.50 -0.79 8.73
C ILE A 116 -12.43 0.18 7.98
N ARG A 117 -12.03 1.43 7.77
CA ARG A 117 -12.86 2.40 7.04
C ARG A 117 -13.15 1.92 5.61
N ILE A 118 -12.13 1.46 4.88
CA ILE A 118 -12.29 0.91 3.53
C ILE A 118 -13.19 -0.34 3.57
N ALA A 119 -12.97 -1.25 4.51
CA ALA A 119 -13.77 -2.46 4.68
C ALA A 119 -15.23 -2.13 4.98
N THR A 120 -15.51 -1.13 5.82
CA THR A 120 -16.90 -0.70 6.11
C THR A 120 -17.59 -0.09 4.90
N GLU A 121 -16.87 0.65 4.06
CA GLU A 121 -17.41 1.20 2.81
C GLU A 121 -17.70 0.09 1.80
N ILE A 122 -16.79 -0.87 1.64
CA ILE A 122 -16.99 -2.06 0.80
C ILE A 122 -18.18 -2.86 1.31
N TRP A 123 -18.26 -3.10 2.61
CA TRP A 123 -19.38 -3.78 3.25
C TRP A 123 -20.69 -3.03 2.99
N ARG A 124 -20.73 -1.71 3.20
CA ARG A 124 -21.92 -0.91 2.92
C ARG A 124 -22.33 -1.00 1.45
N LEU A 125 -21.38 -0.93 0.52
CA LEU A 125 -21.65 -1.04 -0.92
C LEU A 125 -22.11 -2.45 -1.32
N ALA A 126 -21.51 -3.50 -0.75
CA ALA A 126 -21.85 -4.88 -1.06
C ALA A 126 -23.19 -5.32 -0.47
N PHE A 127 -23.55 -4.81 0.71
CA PHE A 127 -24.72 -5.26 1.49
C PHE A 127 -25.92 -4.31 1.46
N CYS A 128 -25.73 -2.98 1.36
CA CYS A 128 -26.84 -2.01 1.28
C CYS A 128 -27.21 -1.59 -0.15
N SER A 129 -26.39 -1.88 -1.16
CA SER A 129 -26.75 -1.65 -2.56
C SER A 129 -27.54 -2.85 -3.11
N ARG A 130 -28.83 -2.65 -3.40
CA ARG A 130 -29.72 -3.67 -3.98
C ARG A 130 -29.51 -3.89 -5.49
N SER A 131 -28.63 -3.12 -6.14
CA SER A 131 -28.51 -3.10 -7.61
C SER A 131 -27.29 -3.85 -8.16
N GLU A 132 -27.41 -4.36 -9.39
CA GLU A 132 -26.31 -4.83 -10.25
C GLU A 132 -25.21 -3.76 -10.45
N ASP A 133 -25.52 -2.50 -10.19
CA ASP A 133 -24.62 -1.33 -10.29
C ASP A 133 -23.51 -1.29 -9.22
N ALA A 134 -23.60 -2.09 -8.15
CA ALA A 134 -22.61 -2.08 -7.07
C ALA A 134 -21.20 -2.43 -7.57
N SER A 135 -21.10 -3.34 -8.54
CA SER A 135 -19.80 -3.73 -9.12
C SER A 135 -19.19 -2.64 -9.99
N GLU A 136 -20.01 -1.82 -10.63
CA GLU A 136 -19.56 -0.69 -11.45
C GLU A 136 -19.13 0.47 -10.55
N ALA A 137 -19.89 0.74 -9.48
CA ALA A 137 -19.56 1.75 -8.48
C ALA A 137 -18.23 1.46 -7.76
N ILE A 138 -17.91 0.19 -7.47
CA ILE A 138 -16.63 -0.21 -6.87
C ILE A 138 -15.47 0.04 -7.84
N LYS A 139 -15.63 -0.29 -9.13
CA LYS A 139 -14.59 -0.02 -10.15
C LYS A 139 -14.35 1.48 -10.31
N LEU A 140 -15.43 2.26 -10.40
CA LEU A 140 -15.37 3.70 -10.62
C LEU A 140 -14.73 4.41 -9.41
N LYS A 141 -15.05 3.98 -8.17
CA LYS A 141 -14.34 4.46 -6.98
C LYS A 141 -12.87 4.01 -6.93
N ALA A 142 -12.55 2.76 -7.28
CA ALA A 142 -11.16 2.29 -7.29
C ALA A 142 -10.30 3.05 -8.32
N GLU A 143 -10.87 3.39 -9.48
CA GLU A 143 -10.22 4.23 -10.49
C GLU A 143 -10.05 5.69 -10.01
N GLN A 144 -11.06 6.26 -9.35
CA GLN A 144 -10.96 7.60 -8.73
C GLN A 144 -9.90 7.64 -7.62
N GLU A 145 -9.75 6.54 -6.90
CA GLU A 145 -8.69 6.32 -5.92
C GLU A 145 -7.33 6.02 -6.57
N GLY A 146 -7.22 6.04 -7.90
CA GLY A 146 -5.96 5.86 -8.62
C GLY A 146 -5.39 4.44 -8.54
N MET A 147 -6.23 3.45 -8.22
CA MET A 147 -5.81 2.05 -8.19
C MET A 147 -5.62 1.53 -9.63
N PRO A 148 -4.65 0.63 -9.86
CA PRO A 148 -4.49 -0.02 -11.15
C PRO A 148 -5.77 -0.77 -11.55
N PRO A 149 -6.12 -0.81 -12.85
CA PRO A 149 -7.36 -1.43 -13.31
C PRO A 149 -7.47 -2.93 -12.99
N TRP A 150 -6.34 -3.63 -12.81
CA TRP A 150 -6.35 -5.03 -12.37
C TRP A 150 -6.73 -5.17 -10.89
N VAL A 151 -6.32 -4.24 -10.03
CA VAL A 151 -6.69 -4.20 -8.60
C VAL A 151 -8.19 -3.91 -8.48
N ALA A 152 -8.70 -2.95 -9.25
CA ALA A 152 -10.13 -2.64 -9.30
C ALA A 152 -10.97 -3.86 -9.75
N LYS A 153 -10.48 -4.64 -10.72
CA LYS A 153 -11.12 -5.90 -11.14
C LYS A 153 -11.09 -6.95 -10.04
N LEU A 154 -9.97 -7.09 -9.32
CA LEU A 154 -9.82 -8.07 -8.25
C LEU A 154 -10.74 -7.72 -7.06
N MET A 155 -10.79 -6.46 -6.64
CA MET A 155 -11.74 -5.99 -5.63
C MET A 155 -13.21 -6.22 -6.03
N ALA A 156 -13.56 -5.97 -7.30
CA ALA A 156 -14.90 -6.25 -7.80
C ALA A 156 -15.22 -7.76 -7.81
N ALA A 157 -14.23 -8.61 -8.09
CA ALA A 157 -14.38 -10.06 -8.06
C ALA A 157 -14.56 -10.59 -6.63
N GLU A 158 -13.77 -10.09 -5.68
CA GLU A 158 -13.92 -10.42 -4.26
C GLU A 158 -15.30 -10.00 -3.74
N ALA A 159 -15.76 -8.80 -4.07
CA ALA A 159 -17.10 -8.34 -3.67
C ALA A 159 -18.23 -9.24 -4.21
N LYS A 160 -18.10 -9.73 -5.46
CA LYS A 160 -19.04 -10.70 -6.04
C LYS A 160 -18.96 -12.06 -5.34
N PHE A 161 -17.76 -12.52 -5.02
CA PHE A 161 -17.55 -13.78 -4.29
C PHE A 161 -18.25 -13.75 -2.94
N TRP A 162 -18.02 -12.70 -2.14
CA TRP A 162 -18.66 -12.53 -0.83
C TRP A 162 -20.19 -12.45 -0.93
N LYS A 163 -20.73 -11.70 -1.90
CA LYS A 163 -22.19 -11.62 -2.12
C LYS A 163 -22.79 -12.99 -2.44
N LYS A 164 -22.12 -13.78 -3.28
CA LYS A 164 -22.56 -15.13 -3.66
C LYS A 164 -22.46 -16.12 -2.49
N LEU A 165 -21.38 -16.05 -1.72
CA LEU A 165 -21.17 -16.88 -0.53
C LEU A 165 -22.27 -16.63 0.51
N LEU A 166 -22.62 -15.37 0.74
CA LEU A 166 -23.70 -15.00 1.66
C LEU A 166 -25.08 -15.38 1.16
N GLN A 167 -25.37 -15.25 -0.14
CA GLN A 167 -26.62 -15.75 -0.70
C GLN A 167 -26.75 -17.27 -0.50
N ALA A 168 -25.65 -18.02 -0.69
CA ALA A 168 -25.62 -19.46 -0.46
C ALA A 168 -25.82 -19.81 1.03
N VAL A 169 -25.18 -19.09 1.95
CA VAL A 169 -25.39 -19.26 3.40
C VAL A 169 -26.83 -18.94 3.78
N ARG A 170 -27.41 -17.87 3.23
CA ARG A 170 -28.80 -17.49 3.50
C ARG A 170 -29.80 -18.54 2.99
N SER A 171 -29.58 -19.08 1.79
CA SER A 171 -30.42 -20.16 1.25
C SER A 171 -30.32 -21.47 2.05
N ILE A 172 -29.18 -21.73 2.70
CA ILE A 172 -29.01 -22.89 3.59
C ILE A 172 -29.79 -22.67 4.90
N PHE A 173 -29.77 -21.45 5.46
CA PHE A 173 -30.52 -21.12 6.67
C PHE A 173 -32.04 -21.02 6.46
N ASP A 174 -32.50 -20.57 5.28
CA ASP A 174 -33.93 -20.50 4.96
C ASP A 174 -34.56 -21.87 4.64
N CYS A 175 -33.75 -22.89 4.29
CA CYS A 175 -34.20 -24.27 4.05
C CYS A 175 -34.35 -25.09 5.36
N SER A 176 -33.98 -24.52 6.51
CA SER A 176 -33.98 -25.17 7.83
C SER A 176 -35.18 -24.75 8.72
N ARG A 177 -36.22 -24.11 8.16
CA ARG A 177 -37.42 -23.70 8.88
C ARG A 177 -38.68 -24.27 8.25
#